data_AF-A0A924VTV2-F1
#
_entry.id   AF-A0A924VTV2-F1
#
_cell.length_a   1.000
_cell.length_b   1.000
_cell.length_c   1.000
_cell.angle_alpha   90.00
_cell.angle_beta   90.00
_cell.angle_gamma   90.00
#
_symmetry.space_group_name_H-M   'P 1'
#
loop_
_entity.id
_entity.type
_entity.pdbx_description
1 polymer ?
#
loop_
_entity_poly.entity_id
_entity_poly.type
_entity_poly.pdbx_seq_one_letter_code
_entity_poly.pdbx_strand_id
1 'polypeptide(L)'
;MTSLMLKRALKVIGQHALTIVVGIFFTLFFAGAISHRIGMFLYTLCLGLVYFSVVYGVGWDFGNRDSKSYSTDKPYPFKGLYIGLYASIPSALLVLLYYLDKTNVLPLSWHIQGEAFHVLEPIMRIWFIMFLAFINSLSERFVAIYACVLIVMPLFVWYGYVSGTKKKYLTYGFMQKLMYKKQKK
;
A
#
# COMPACT_ATOMS: atom_id res chain seq x y z
N MET A 1 -17.29 -3.99 18.12
CA MET A 1 -15.89 -3.63 17.77
C MET A 1 -15.49 -4.11 16.38
N THR A 2 -15.79 -5.36 16.02
CA THR A 2 -15.46 -5.99 14.72
C THR A 2 -16.09 -5.30 13.50
N SER A 3 -17.37 -4.91 13.56
CA SER A 3 -18.06 -4.25 12.43
C SER A 3 -17.44 -2.90 12.03
N LEU A 4 -16.96 -2.12 13.00
CA LEU A 4 -16.30 -0.85 12.74
C LEU A 4 -14.89 -1.06 12.15
N MET A 5 -14.14 -2.03 12.66
CA MET A 5 -12.82 -2.37 12.14
C MET A 5 -12.91 -2.82 10.68
N LEU A 6 -13.93 -3.62 10.34
CA LEU A 6 -14.19 -4.03 8.97
C LEU A 6 -14.51 -2.84 8.06
N LYS A 7 -15.37 -1.91 8.49
CA LYS A 7 -15.67 -0.68 7.72
C LYS A 7 -14.41 0.16 7.48
N ARG A 8 -13.54 0.28 8.49
CA ARG A 8 -12.26 1.00 8.36
C ARG A 8 -11.29 0.29 7.41
N ALA A 9 -11.21 -1.04 7.48
CA ALA A 9 -10.40 -1.84 6.57
C ALA A 9 -10.88 -1.70 5.12
N LEU A 10 -12.20 -1.76 4.87
CA LEU A 10 -12.80 -1.51 3.56
C LEU A 10 -12.46 -0.12 3.02
N LYS A 11 -12.43 0.91 3.89
CA LYS A 11 -11.99 2.25 3.48
C LYS A 11 -10.51 2.25 3.07
N VAL A 12 -9.63 1.54 3.76
CA VAL A 12 -8.21 1.40 3.37
C VAL A 12 -8.09 0.68 2.02
N ILE A 13 -8.86 -0.40 1.81
CA ILE A 13 -8.90 -1.13 0.53
C ILE A 13 -9.38 -0.21 -0.60
N GLY A 14 -10.45 0.57 -0.38
CA GLY A 14 -10.94 1.52 -1.38
C GLY A 14 -9.91 2.60 -1.74
N GLN A 15 -9.11 3.04 -0.77
CA GLN A 15 -8.03 3.99 -1.01
C GLN A 15 -6.85 3.35 -1.76
N HIS A 16 -6.54 2.08 -1.47
CA HIS A 16 -5.59 1.30 -2.26
C HIS A 16 -6.05 1.16 -3.72
N ALA A 17 -7.32 0.81 -3.95
CA ALA A 17 -7.90 0.74 -5.30
C ALA A 17 -7.82 2.10 -6.03
N LEU A 18 -8.11 3.20 -5.33
CA LEU A 18 -7.97 4.54 -5.90
C LEU A 18 -6.52 4.85 -6.29
N THR A 19 -5.55 4.46 -5.45
CA THR A 19 -4.14 4.62 -5.79
C THR A 19 -3.71 3.76 -6.98
N ILE A 20 -4.29 2.56 -7.17
CA ILE A 20 -4.07 1.76 -8.39
C ILE A 20 -4.53 2.54 -9.63
N VAL A 21 -5.72 3.13 -9.58
CA VAL A 21 -6.24 3.95 -10.69
C VAL A 21 -5.28 5.09 -11.01
N VAL A 22 -4.84 5.85 -10.00
CA VAL A 22 -3.82 6.90 -10.16
C VAL A 22 -2.51 6.33 -10.73
N GLY A 23 -2.10 5.16 -10.28
CA GLY A 23 -0.91 4.45 -10.77
C GLY A 23 -0.99 4.09 -12.25
N ILE A 24 -2.16 3.67 -12.74
CA ILE A 24 -2.38 3.37 -14.16
C ILE A 24 -2.21 4.65 -14.99
N PHE A 25 -2.82 5.77 -14.56
CA PHE A 25 -2.63 7.06 -15.23
C PHE A 25 -1.17 7.53 -15.20
N PHE A 26 -0.49 7.37 -14.06
CA PHE A 26 0.95 7.65 -13.95
C PHE A 26 1.77 6.79 -14.89
N THR A 27 1.41 5.52 -15.07
CA THR A 27 2.12 4.59 -15.96
C THR A 27 2.02 5.05 -17.41
N LEU A 28 0.84 5.51 -17.84
CA LEU A 28 0.64 6.06 -19.18
C LEU A 28 1.47 7.34 -19.41
N PHE A 29 1.47 8.24 -18.42
CA PHE A 29 2.20 9.51 -18.52
C PHE A 29 3.73 9.32 -18.50
N PHE A 30 4.22 8.34 -17.72
CA PHE A 30 5.65 8.04 -17.57
C PHE A 30 6.10 6.81 -18.37
N ALA A 31 5.35 6.37 -19.38
CA ALA A 31 5.62 5.13 -20.11
C ALA A 31 7.07 5.06 -20.66
N GLY A 32 7.57 6.17 -21.22
CA GLY A 32 8.95 6.28 -21.70
C GLY A 32 10.02 6.33 -20.60
N ALA A 33 9.66 6.70 -19.37
CA ALA A 33 10.59 6.64 -18.23
C ALA A 33 10.63 5.22 -17.64
N ILE A 34 9.51 4.50 -17.62
CA ILE A 34 9.39 3.16 -17.03
C ILE A 34 10.15 2.10 -17.85
N SER A 35 10.41 2.36 -19.14
CA SER A 35 11.26 1.50 -19.98
C SER A 35 12.73 1.47 -19.53
N HIS A 36 13.19 2.46 -18.77
CA HIS A 36 14.54 2.51 -18.21
C HIS A 36 14.55 2.16 -16.72
N ARG A 37 15.58 1.44 -16.26
CA ARG A 37 15.73 1.02 -14.85
C ARG A 37 15.62 2.20 -13.87
N ILE A 38 16.27 3.31 -14.20
CA ILE A 38 16.27 4.53 -13.38
C ILE A 38 14.86 5.16 -13.36
N GLY A 39 14.20 5.26 -14.50
CA GLY A 39 12.86 5.85 -14.55
C GLY A 39 11.80 4.98 -13.88
N MET A 40 11.92 3.64 -13.94
CA MET A 40 11.08 2.72 -13.16
C MET A 40 11.27 2.89 -11.64
N PHE A 41 12.52 3.09 -11.21
CA PHE A 41 12.83 3.37 -9.80
C PHE A 41 12.23 4.70 -9.34
N LEU A 42 12.40 5.78 -10.12
CA LEU A 42 11.80 7.09 -9.83
C LEU A 42 10.27 7.02 -9.82
N TYR A 43 9.68 6.31 -10.77
CA TYR A 43 8.24 6.05 -10.81
C TYR A 43 7.76 5.39 -9.51
N THR A 44 8.44 4.32 -9.08
CA THR A 44 8.09 3.57 -7.86
C THR A 44 8.28 4.42 -6.61
N LEU A 45 9.31 5.25 -6.57
CA LEU A 45 9.54 6.18 -5.46
C LEU A 45 8.41 7.22 -5.37
N CYS A 46 8.08 7.88 -6.48
CA CYS A 46 7.03 8.89 -6.53
C CYS A 46 5.66 8.30 -6.16
N LEU A 47 5.28 7.19 -6.82
CA LEU A 47 3.99 6.56 -6.60
C LEU A 47 3.91 5.88 -5.23
N GLY A 48 5.01 5.32 -4.74
CA GLY A 48 5.13 4.79 -3.39
C GLY A 48 4.97 5.87 -2.31
N LEU A 49 5.48 7.08 -2.53
CA LEU A 49 5.25 8.22 -1.63
C LEU A 49 3.80 8.69 -1.64
N VAL A 50 3.14 8.71 -2.81
CA VAL A 50 1.70 8.99 -2.92
C VAL A 50 0.91 7.94 -2.15
N TYR A 51 1.20 6.66 -2.39
CA TYR A 51 0.56 5.54 -1.70
C TYR A 51 0.73 5.62 -0.19
N PHE A 52 1.98 5.84 0.27
CA PHE A 52 2.29 6.04 1.67
C PHE A 52 1.45 7.17 2.26
N SER A 53 1.41 8.32 1.60
CA SER A 53 0.67 9.50 2.08
C SER A 53 -0.82 9.23 2.22
N VAL A 54 -1.42 8.52 1.25
CA VAL A 54 -2.84 8.15 1.27
C VAL A 54 -3.14 7.17 2.42
N VAL A 55 -2.41 6.06 2.51
CA VAL A 55 -2.64 5.02 3.53
C VAL A 55 -2.34 5.56 4.93
N TYR A 56 -1.25 6.31 5.08
CA TYR A 56 -0.91 7.01 6.31
C TYR A 56 -2.01 7.99 6.72
N GLY A 57 -2.51 8.81 5.79
CA GLY A 57 -3.56 9.79 6.04
C GLY A 57 -4.85 9.14 6.55
N VAL A 58 -5.25 8.02 5.97
CA VAL A 58 -6.42 7.24 6.43
C VAL A 58 -6.21 6.72 7.85
N GLY A 59 -5.04 6.15 8.15
CA GLY A 59 -4.69 5.71 9.49
C GLY A 59 -4.71 6.86 10.50
N TRP A 60 -4.13 7.99 10.13
CA TRP A 60 -4.09 9.21 10.94
C TRP A 60 -5.48 9.74 11.25
N ASP A 61 -6.37 9.79 10.27
CA ASP A 61 -7.77 10.21 10.46
C ASP A 61 -8.49 9.32 11.49
N PHE A 62 -8.27 8.00 11.43
CA PHE A 62 -8.84 7.08 12.41
C PHE A 62 -8.30 7.33 13.81
N GLY A 63 -6.98 7.48 13.95
CA GLY A 63 -6.35 7.77 15.24
C GLY A 63 -6.79 9.11 15.83
N ASN A 64 -6.90 10.14 14.99
CA ASN A 64 -7.32 11.48 15.39
C ASN A 64 -8.79 11.48 15.86
N ARG A 65 -9.68 10.77 15.15
CA ARG A 65 -11.08 10.61 15.57
C ARG A 65 -11.19 9.87 16.90
N ASP A 66 -10.46 8.77 17.06
CA ASP A 66 -10.49 7.95 18.29
C ASP A 66 -9.85 8.68 19.49
N SER A 67 -9.01 9.69 19.25
CA SER A 67 -8.39 10.50 20.31
C SER A 67 -9.34 11.51 20.97
N LYS A 68 -10.53 11.73 20.39
CA LYS A 68 -11.47 12.73 20.89
C LYS A 68 -12.19 12.22 22.14
N SER A 69 -12.41 13.09 23.12
CA SER A 69 -13.02 12.75 24.42
C SER A 69 -14.41 12.12 24.27
N TYR A 70 -15.17 12.57 23.27
CA TYR A 70 -16.52 12.11 22.94
C TYR A 70 -16.55 10.88 22.02
N SER A 71 -15.40 10.33 21.63
CA SER A 71 -15.36 9.10 20.84
C SER A 71 -15.82 7.92 21.69
N THR A 72 -16.80 7.17 21.16
CA THR A 72 -17.21 5.86 21.69
C THR A 72 -16.09 4.83 21.59
N ASP A 73 -15.18 5.04 20.63
CA ASP A 73 -14.03 4.20 20.38
C ASP A 73 -12.79 4.78 21.06
N LYS A 74 -12.32 4.10 22.11
CA LYS A 74 -11.11 4.50 22.81
C LYS A 74 -9.84 4.16 22.02
N PRO A 75 -8.78 4.96 22.15
CA PRO A 75 -7.54 4.74 21.43
C PRO A 75 -6.83 3.50 21.96
N TYR A 76 -6.56 2.56 21.07
CA TYR A 76 -5.73 1.38 21.34
C TYR A 76 -4.58 1.30 20.34
N PRO A 77 -3.31 1.21 20.78
CA PRO A 77 -2.14 1.39 19.91
C PRO A 77 -2.03 0.38 18.76
N PHE A 78 -2.49 -0.86 18.94
CA PHE A 78 -2.47 -1.87 17.87
C PHE A 78 -3.73 -1.87 17.00
N LYS A 79 -4.70 -0.99 17.25
CA LYS A 79 -5.94 -0.91 16.46
C LYS A 79 -5.63 -0.62 14.99
N GLY A 80 -4.68 0.28 14.72
CA GLY A 80 -4.22 0.58 13.36
C GLY A 80 -3.57 -0.62 12.67
N LEU A 81 -2.79 -1.42 13.42
CA LEU A 81 -2.17 -2.63 12.89
C LEU A 81 -3.24 -3.65 12.48
N TYR A 82 -4.23 -3.91 13.33
CA TYR A 82 -5.34 -4.81 13.00
C TYR A 82 -6.15 -4.33 11.81
N ILE A 83 -6.47 -3.02 11.73
CA ILE A 83 -7.18 -2.46 10.56
C ILE A 83 -6.38 -2.72 9.28
N GLY A 84 -5.07 -2.48 9.31
CA GLY A 84 -4.21 -2.72 8.15
C GLY A 84 -4.05 -4.21 7.82
N LEU A 85 -4.01 -5.10 8.81
CA LEU A 85 -4.02 -6.55 8.59
C LEU A 85 -5.31 -7.00 7.90
N TYR A 86 -6.48 -6.55 8.38
CA TYR A 86 -7.76 -6.83 7.71
C TYR A 86 -7.79 -6.27 6.29
N ALA A 87 -7.26 -5.07 6.07
CA ALA A 87 -7.18 -4.46 4.74
C ALA A 87 -6.21 -5.21 3.80
N SER A 88 -5.26 -5.98 4.35
CA SER A 88 -4.29 -6.75 3.57
C SER A 88 -4.79 -8.13 3.17
N ILE A 89 -5.95 -8.57 3.65
CA ILE A 89 -6.53 -9.89 3.31
C ILE A 89 -6.67 -10.09 1.79
N PRO A 90 -7.22 -9.17 0.98
CA PRO A 90 -7.32 -9.35 -0.47
C PRO A 90 -5.94 -9.53 -1.12
N SER A 91 -4.96 -8.74 -0.68
CA SER A 91 -3.58 -8.84 -1.16
C SER A 91 -2.97 -10.20 -0.79
N ALA A 92 -3.17 -10.67 0.45
CA ALA A 92 -2.65 -11.96 0.90
C ALA A 92 -3.27 -13.14 0.13
N LEU A 93 -4.59 -13.07 -0.13
CA LEU A 93 -5.28 -14.05 -0.96
C LEU A 93 -4.73 -14.04 -2.39
N LEU A 94 -4.49 -12.87 -2.98
CA LEU A 94 -3.95 -12.76 -4.32
C LEU A 94 -2.52 -13.32 -4.42
N VAL A 95 -1.67 -13.04 -3.43
CA VAL A 95 -0.32 -13.61 -3.34
C VAL A 95 -0.36 -15.13 -3.19
N LEU A 96 -1.27 -15.65 -2.36
CA LEU A 96 -1.46 -17.09 -2.18
C LEU A 96 -1.91 -17.76 -3.49
N LEU A 97 -2.90 -17.19 -4.18
CA LEU A 97 -3.38 -17.71 -5.47
C LEU A 97 -2.25 -17.69 -6.52
N TYR A 98 -1.47 -16.61 -6.57
CA TYR A 98 -0.33 -16.51 -7.47
C TYR A 98 0.74 -17.56 -7.17
N TYR A 99 1.03 -17.81 -5.88
CA TYR A 99 1.95 -18.86 -5.47
C TYR A 99 1.46 -20.25 -5.90
N LEU A 100 0.19 -20.57 -5.64
CA LEU A 100 -0.40 -21.87 -5.97
C LEU A 100 -0.44 -22.12 -7.49
N ASP A 101 -0.64 -21.08 -8.30
CA ASP A 101 -0.51 -21.14 -9.76
C ASP A 101 0.93 -21.42 -10.19
N LYS A 102 1.90 -20.67 -9.66
CA LYS A 102 3.33 -20.87 -10.00
C LYS A 102 3.88 -22.23 -9.55
N THR A 103 3.35 -22.82 -8.50
CA THR A 103 3.74 -24.17 -8.04
C THR A 103 2.94 -25.29 -8.71
N ASN A 104 2.09 -24.99 -9.70
CA ASN A 104 1.20 -25.94 -10.37
C ASN A 104 0.26 -26.73 -9.43
N VAL A 105 0.00 -26.21 -8.23
CA VAL A 105 -0.94 -26.83 -7.26
C VAL A 105 -2.38 -26.54 -7.69
N LEU A 106 -2.61 -25.32 -8.19
CA LEU A 106 -3.86 -24.89 -8.81
C LEU A 106 -3.51 -24.24 -10.15
N PRO A 107 -3.48 -25.00 -11.26
CA PRO A 107 -3.13 -24.47 -12.57
C PRO A 107 -4.23 -23.53 -13.05
N LEU A 108 -4.05 -22.25 -12.76
CA LEU A 108 -4.88 -21.15 -13.23
C LEU A 108 -4.32 -20.57 -14.55
N SER A 109 -3.25 -21.17 -15.07
CA SER A 109 -2.66 -20.90 -16.38
C SER A 109 -3.50 -21.46 -17.52
N TRP A 110 -3.77 -20.63 -18.52
CA TRP A 110 -4.51 -21.03 -19.71
C TRP A 110 -3.50 -21.21 -20.84
N HIS A 111 -3.56 -22.32 -21.57
CA HIS A 111 -2.65 -22.54 -22.70
C HIS A 111 -3.26 -21.92 -23.95
N ILE A 112 -2.64 -20.87 -24.47
CA ILE A 112 -3.03 -20.23 -25.73
C ILE A 112 -1.88 -20.48 -26.71
N GLN A 113 -2.14 -21.20 -27.80
CA GLN A 113 -1.15 -21.51 -28.85
C GLN A 113 0.12 -22.23 -28.34
N GLY A 114 0.00 -23.06 -27.30
CA GLY A 114 1.13 -23.82 -26.75
C GLY A 114 1.97 -23.07 -25.71
N GLU A 115 1.70 -21.79 -25.47
CA GLU A 115 2.31 -21.03 -24.37
C GLU A 115 1.37 -20.95 -23.16
N ALA A 116 1.93 -21.14 -21.96
CA ALA A 116 1.20 -21.01 -20.71
C ALA A 116 1.00 -19.52 -20.37
N PHE A 117 -0.23 -19.02 -20.52
CA PHE A 117 -0.59 -17.68 -20.12
C PHE A 117 -1.01 -17.66 -18.64
N HIS A 118 -0.17 -17.05 -17.80
CA HIS A 118 -0.42 -16.89 -16.37
C HIS A 118 -1.25 -15.62 -16.09
N VAL A 119 -2.57 -15.75 -16.07
CA VAL A 119 -3.52 -14.62 -15.86
C VAL A 119 -3.24 -13.84 -14.56
N LEU A 120 -2.72 -14.50 -13.53
CA LEU A 120 -2.44 -13.86 -12.25
C LEU A 120 -1.25 -12.91 -12.27
N GLU A 121 -0.31 -13.07 -13.21
CA GLU A 121 0.87 -12.19 -13.29
C GLU A 121 0.51 -10.73 -13.60
N PRO A 122 -0.26 -10.40 -14.67
CA PRO A 122 -0.68 -9.02 -14.92
C PRO A 122 -1.56 -8.47 -13.79
N ILE A 123 -2.43 -9.29 -13.18
CA ILE A 123 -3.27 -8.88 -12.04
C ILE A 123 -2.38 -8.45 -10.85
N MET A 124 -1.36 -9.25 -10.52
CA MET A 124 -0.40 -8.93 -9.46
C MET A 124 0.39 -7.65 -9.76
N ARG A 125 0.83 -7.47 -11.01
CA ARG A 125 1.53 -6.24 -11.43
C ARG A 125 0.66 -4.99 -11.29
N ILE A 126 -0.63 -5.08 -11.61
CA ILE A 126 -1.59 -3.98 -11.46
C ILE A 126 -1.91 -3.74 -9.98
N TRP A 127 -2.11 -4.80 -9.20
CA TRP A 127 -2.42 -4.69 -7.78
C TRP A 127 -1.28 -4.02 -7.00
N PHE A 128 -0.04 -4.36 -7.34
CA PHE A 128 1.17 -3.81 -6.71
C PHE A 128 1.87 -2.77 -7.58
N ILE A 129 1.12 -2.03 -8.41
CA ILE A 129 1.67 -1.07 -9.37
C ILE A 129 2.58 0.00 -8.72
N MET A 130 2.28 0.35 -7.47
CA MET A 130 3.04 1.29 -6.63
C MET A 130 4.48 0.83 -6.36
N PHE A 131 4.78 -0.46 -6.55
CA PHE A 131 6.03 -1.12 -6.15
C PHE A 131 6.73 -1.82 -7.32
N LEU A 132 6.41 -1.44 -8.56
CA LEU A 132 6.88 -2.11 -9.78
C LEU A 132 8.41 -2.27 -9.86
N ALA A 133 9.20 -1.28 -9.44
CA ALA A 133 10.67 -1.38 -9.48
C ALA A 133 11.19 -2.49 -8.57
N PHE A 134 10.60 -2.67 -7.39
CA PHE A 134 11.00 -3.73 -6.47
C PHE A 134 10.65 -5.10 -7.03
N ILE A 135 9.46 -5.22 -7.62
CA ILE A 135 8.95 -6.46 -8.23
C ILE A 135 9.82 -6.89 -9.42
N ASN A 136 10.15 -5.97 -10.33
CA ASN A 136 10.92 -6.29 -11.53
C ASN A 136 12.42 -6.51 -11.27
N SER A 137 12.97 -5.99 -10.17
CA SER A 137 14.41 -6.06 -9.88
C SER A 137 14.93 -7.41 -9.39
N LEU A 138 14.04 -8.33 -9.02
CA LEU A 138 14.38 -9.54 -8.25
C LEU A 138 13.65 -10.76 -8.83
N SER A 139 13.87 -10.99 -10.13
CA SER A 139 13.13 -11.94 -10.97
C SER A 139 13.11 -13.40 -10.48
N GLU A 140 13.98 -13.78 -9.55
CA GLU A 140 14.05 -15.14 -9.00
C GLU A 140 13.37 -15.28 -7.62
N ARG A 141 12.96 -14.17 -7.00
CA ARG A 141 12.36 -14.15 -5.64
C ARG A 141 10.97 -13.50 -5.59
N PHE A 142 10.22 -13.55 -6.70
CA PHE A 142 8.95 -12.85 -6.87
C PHE A 142 7.98 -12.99 -5.69
N VAL A 143 7.77 -14.20 -5.17
CA VAL A 143 6.80 -14.47 -4.10
C VAL A 143 7.21 -13.80 -2.78
N ALA A 144 8.51 -13.82 -2.45
CA ALA A 144 9.03 -13.21 -1.22
C ALA A 144 8.86 -11.69 -1.24
N ILE A 145 9.03 -11.06 -2.40
CA ILE A 145 8.84 -9.60 -2.55
C ILE A 145 7.38 -9.24 -2.33
N TYR A 146 6.46 -9.97 -2.96
CA TYR A 146 5.03 -9.75 -2.74
C TYR A 146 4.65 -9.95 -1.27
N ALA A 147 5.21 -10.96 -0.60
CA ALA A 147 5.02 -11.17 0.83
C ALA A 147 5.58 -10.01 1.68
N CYS A 148 6.74 -9.45 1.34
CA CYS A 148 7.25 -8.25 2.00
C CYS A 148 6.32 -7.04 1.80
N VAL A 149 5.75 -6.88 0.60
CA VAL A 149 4.83 -5.77 0.30
C VAL A 149 3.51 -5.90 1.07
N LEU A 150 3.09 -7.13 1.46
CA LEU A 150 1.93 -7.32 2.35
C LEU A 150 2.10 -6.64 3.71
N ILE A 151 3.33 -6.52 4.21
CA ILE A 151 3.62 -5.93 5.53
C ILE A 151 3.57 -4.39 5.47
N VAL A 152 3.71 -3.81 4.28
CA VAL A 152 3.76 -2.36 4.09
C VAL A 152 2.45 -1.68 4.50
N MET A 153 1.31 -2.22 4.06
CA MET A 153 -0.01 -1.64 4.37
C MET A 153 -0.31 -1.66 5.89
N PRO A 154 -0.16 -2.79 6.62
CA PRO A 154 -0.34 -2.84 8.07
C PRO A 154 0.55 -1.85 8.83
N LEU A 155 1.83 -1.76 8.47
CA LEU A 155 2.76 -0.85 9.13
C LEU A 155 2.41 0.62 8.90
N PHE A 156 2.04 1.01 7.67
CA PHE A 156 1.70 2.40 7.36
C PHE A 156 0.37 2.83 7.99
N VAL A 157 -0.64 1.97 7.99
CA VAL A 157 -1.90 2.25 8.71
C VAL A 157 -1.65 2.34 10.22
N TRP A 158 -0.84 1.44 10.78
CA TRP A 158 -0.47 1.48 12.20
C TRP A 158 0.26 2.77 12.56
N TYR A 159 1.28 3.13 11.80
CA TYR A 159 2.05 4.36 12.02
C TYR A 159 1.21 5.62 11.87
N GLY A 160 0.34 5.66 10.86
CA GLY A 160 -0.66 6.73 10.69
C GLY A 160 -1.56 6.84 11.91
N TYR A 161 -2.13 5.72 12.35
CA TYR A 161 -3.03 5.67 13.51
C TYR A 161 -2.36 6.17 14.80
N VAL A 162 -1.17 5.67 15.13
CA VAL A 162 -0.41 6.11 16.33
C VAL A 162 -0.05 7.59 16.25
N SER A 163 0.23 8.11 15.06
CA SER A 163 0.49 9.54 14.86
C SER A 163 -0.79 10.37 15.05
N GLY A 164 -1.93 9.86 14.57
CA GLY A 164 -3.25 10.45 14.71
C GLY A 164 -3.70 10.55 16.16
N THR A 165 -3.50 9.50 16.96
CA THR A 165 -3.86 9.53 18.39
C THR A 165 -3.05 10.55 19.19
N LYS A 166 -1.81 10.80 18.77
CA LYS A 166 -0.93 11.85 19.34
C LYS A 166 -1.15 13.24 18.74
N LYS A 167 -2.14 13.40 17.84
CA LYS A 167 -2.41 14.65 17.08
C LYS A 167 -1.20 15.20 16.32
N LYS A 168 -0.23 14.34 15.97
CA LYS A 168 0.95 14.73 15.19
C LYS A 168 0.71 14.35 13.74
N TYR A 169 0.49 15.32 12.87
CA TYR A 169 0.47 15.07 11.43
C TYR A 169 1.90 15.21 10.90
N LEU A 170 2.45 14.15 10.31
CA LEU A 170 3.86 14.12 9.92
C LEU A 170 4.22 15.25 8.95
N THR A 171 3.36 15.48 7.96
CA THR A 171 3.57 16.49 6.91
C THR A 171 3.46 17.90 7.45
N TYR A 172 2.54 18.17 8.40
CA TYR A 172 2.41 19.50 9.01
C TYR A 172 3.61 19.82 9.92
N GLY A 173 4.08 18.84 10.71
CA GLY A 173 5.25 19.02 11.55
C GLY A 173 6.56 19.21 10.76
N PHE A 174 6.69 18.56 9.61
CA PHE A 174 7.83 18.74 8.71
C PHE A 174 7.80 20.11 8.01
N MET A 175 6.66 20.51 7.43
CA MET A 175 6.50 21.84 6.82
C MET A 175 6.69 22.96 7.83
N GLN A 176 6.14 22.85 9.05
CA GLN A 176 6.37 23.83 10.10
C GLN A 176 7.85 23.93 10.48
N LYS A 177 8.57 22.81 10.60
CA LYS A 177 10.02 22.84 10.88
C LYS A 177 10.84 23.46 9.75
N LEU A 178 10.43 23.26 8.49
CA LEU A 178 11.05 23.90 7.32
C LEU A 178 10.78 25.40 7.28
N MET A 179 9.52 25.81 7.47
CA MET A 179 9.11 27.21 7.41
C MET A 179 9.57 28.03 8.63
N TYR A 180 9.56 27.44 9.82
CA TYR A 180 9.92 28.11 11.08
C TYR A 180 11.34 27.83 11.55
N LYS A 181 12.25 27.38 10.66
CA LYS A 181 13.69 27.36 10.97
C LYS A 181 14.18 28.81 11.03
N LYS A 182 13.88 29.46 12.15
CA LYS A 182 14.23 30.83 12.51
C LYS A 182 15.73 31.00 12.26
N GLN A 183 16.10 31.94 11.39
CA GLN A 183 17.48 32.38 11.24
C GLN A 183 17.99 32.78 12.64
N LYS A 184 18.82 31.93 13.23
CA LYS A 184 19.68 32.35 14.34
C LYS A 184 20.72 33.27 13.69
N LYS A 185 20.55 34.57 13.91
CA LYS A 185 21.63 35.54 13.76
C LYS A 185 22.78 35.14 14.67
#